data_AF-A0A7R9YRJ0-F1
#
_entry.id   AF-A0A7R9YRJ0-F1
#
_cell.length_a   1.000
_cell.length_b   1.000
_cell.length_c   1.000
_cell.angle_alpha   90.00
_cell.angle_beta   90.00
_cell.angle_gamma   90.00
#
_symmetry.space_group_name_H-M   'P 1'
#
loop_
_entity.id
_entity.type
_entity.pdbx_description
1 polymer ?
#
loop_
_entity_poly.entity_id
_entity_poly.type
_entity_poly.pdbx_seq_one_letter_code
_entity_poly.pdbx_strand_id
1 'polypeptide(L)'
;WPAHYSQSFLLGQPDQDRNITLFFKGDVGNTRLAWYSRGIRQKLYTLANANGWKEKHGFWIGYNHDLPEGYSLWLMKSKFCLVAPGDGWSSRAEDAVLQRLHPRILSCMPALPVHVFR
;
A
#
# COMPACT_ATOMS: atom_id res chain seq x y z
N TRP A 1 -5.32 17.56 4.85
CA TRP A 1 -4.25 16.80 5.55
C TRP A 1 -4.69 16.18 6.89
N PRO A 2 -5.67 16.70 7.67
CA PRO A 2 -6.27 15.94 8.79
C PRO A 2 -7.31 14.90 8.36
N ALA A 3 -8.07 15.20 7.29
CA ALA A 3 -9.17 14.36 6.81
C ALA A 3 -8.76 12.92 6.42
N HIS A 4 -7.48 12.72 6.08
CA HIS A 4 -6.92 11.42 5.70
C HIS A 4 -6.99 10.39 6.84
N TYR A 5 -6.93 10.86 8.08
CA TYR A 5 -6.97 10.06 9.32
C TYR A 5 -8.31 10.10 10.04
N SER A 6 -9.34 10.73 9.44
CA SER A 6 -10.67 10.83 10.04
C SER A 6 -11.25 9.48 10.49
N GLN A 7 -10.90 8.41 9.75
CA GLN A 7 -11.31 7.04 10.02
C GLN A 7 -10.18 6.20 10.62
N SER A 8 -9.27 6.80 11.40
CA SER A 8 -8.15 6.12 12.02
C SER A 8 -8.52 5.50 13.36
N PHE A 9 -7.95 4.33 13.65
CA PHE A 9 -8.03 3.69 14.97
C PHE A 9 -7.58 4.63 16.09
N LEU A 10 -6.55 5.45 15.85
CA LEU A 10 -6.04 6.42 16.84
C LEU A 10 -7.06 7.46 17.27
N LEU A 11 -8.07 7.72 16.44
CA LEU A 11 -9.15 8.66 16.75
C LEU A 11 -10.35 7.98 17.44
N GLY A 12 -10.16 6.75 17.96
CA GLY A 12 -11.22 6.01 18.65
C GLY A 12 -12.20 5.30 17.72
N GLN A 13 -11.86 5.14 16.44
CA GLN A 13 -12.68 4.35 15.52
C GLN A 13 -12.68 2.87 15.92
N PRO A 14 -13.82 2.16 15.78
CA PRO A 14 -13.88 0.74 16.08
C PRO A 14 -12.98 -0.04 15.12
N ASP A 15 -12.42 -1.14 15.62
CA ASP A 15 -11.62 -2.05 14.78
C ASP A 15 -12.47 -2.56 13.61
N GLN A 16 -11.82 -2.73 12.47
CA GLN A 16 -12.50 -3.14 11.23
C GLN A 16 -12.18 -4.60 10.95
N ASP A 17 -13.10 -5.31 10.29
CA ASP A 17 -12.79 -6.65 9.79
C ASP A 17 -11.70 -6.57 8.70
N ARG A 18 -10.60 -7.31 8.93
CA ARG A 18 -9.37 -7.24 8.13
C ARG A 18 -9.43 -8.21 6.95
N ASN A 19 -10.32 -7.93 6.01
CA ASN A 19 -10.58 -8.78 4.85
C ASN A 19 -9.66 -8.53 3.64
N ILE A 20 -8.83 -7.48 3.68
CA ILE A 20 -7.86 -7.17 2.62
C ILE A 20 -6.50 -7.72 3.01
N THR A 21 -5.84 -8.49 2.14
CA THR A 21 -4.54 -9.07 2.47
C THR A 21 -3.45 -8.02 2.48
N LEU A 22 -3.33 -7.22 1.42
CA LEU A 22 -2.29 -6.20 1.28
C LEU A 22 -2.85 -4.94 0.64
N PHE A 23 -2.46 -3.78 1.17
CA PHE A 23 -2.89 -2.49 0.65
C PHE A 23 -1.72 -1.52 0.44
N PHE A 24 -1.74 -0.85 -0.71
CA PHE A 24 -0.88 0.25 -1.10
C PHE A 24 -1.70 1.28 -1.87
N LYS A 25 -1.85 2.47 -1.30
CA LYS A 25 -2.44 3.62 -1.97
C LYS A 25 -1.45 4.78 -1.98
N GLY A 26 -1.15 5.30 -3.17
CA GLY A 26 -0.26 6.44 -3.32
C GLY A 26 0.26 6.63 -4.74
N ASP A 27 1.22 7.54 -4.92
CA ASP A 27 1.84 7.78 -6.23
C ASP A 27 2.60 6.54 -6.72
N VAL A 28 2.00 5.85 -7.70
CA VAL A 28 2.54 4.66 -8.38
C VAL A 28 3.52 5.01 -9.49
N GLY A 29 3.70 6.29 -9.82
CA GLY A 29 4.70 6.75 -10.78
C GLY A 29 4.28 6.69 -12.26
N ASN A 30 3.01 6.41 -12.57
CA ASN A 30 2.52 6.32 -13.97
C ASN A 30 2.63 7.65 -14.74
N THR A 31 2.54 8.78 -14.03
CA THR A 31 2.67 10.13 -14.61
C THR A 31 4.04 10.74 -14.32
N ARG A 32 4.99 9.94 -13.83
CA ARG A 32 6.34 10.38 -13.46
C ARG A 32 7.37 9.87 -14.46
N LEU A 33 8.59 10.40 -14.36
CA LEU A 33 9.72 9.89 -15.13
C LEU A 33 10.02 8.44 -14.74
N ALA A 34 10.60 7.67 -15.67
CA ALA A 34 10.85 6.23 -15.49
C ALA A 34 11.72 5.89 -14.27
N TRP A 35 12.59 6.83 -13.85
CA TRP A 35 13.48 6.66 -12.71
C TRP A 35 12.85 7.06 -11.36
N TYR A 36 11.64 7.62 -11.34
CA TYR A 36 10.94 7.96 -10.11
C TYR A 36 10.82 6.72 -9.22
N SER A 37 11.25 6.83 -7.96
CA SER A 37 11.32 5.71 -7.02
C SER A 37 12.10 4.51 -7.56
N ARG A 38 13.13 4.77 -8.38
CA ARG A 38 13.93 3.77 -9.11
C ARG A 38 13.10 2.83 -10.00
N GLY A 39 11.90 3.25 -10.41
CA GLY A 39 10.99 2.45 -11.23
C GLY A 39 10.20 1.36 -10.47
N ILE A 40 10.38 1.25 -9.15
CA ILE A 40 9.82 0.14 -8.36
C ILE A 40 8.30 0.23 -8.29
N ARG A 41 7.76 1.43 -8.04
CA ARG A 41 6.31 1.62 -7.86
C ARG A 41 5.56 1.38 -9.17
N GLN A 42 6.14 1.79 -10.29
CA GLN A 42 5.62 1.59 -11.64
C GLN A 42 5.62 0.10 -11.99
N LYS A 43 6.75 -0.58 -11.74
CA LYS A 43 6.86 -2.02 -11.98
C LYS A 43 5.86 -2.80 -11.12
N LEU A 44 5.72 -2.43 -9.85
CA LEU A 44 4.81 -3.09 -8.94
C LEU A 44 3.35 -2.91 -9.35
N TYR A 45 2.95 -1.69 -9.70
CA TYR A 45 1.61 -1.40 -10.21
C TYR A 45 1.31 -2.17 -11.50
N THR A 46 2.26 -2.18 -12.44
CA THR A 46 2.14 -2.93 -13.70
C THR A 46 1.97 -4.42 -13.45
N LEU A 47 2.80 -5.01 -12.58
CA LEU A 47 2.71 -6.43 -12.24
C LEU A 47 1.40 -6.76 -11.51
N ALA A 48 0.94 -5.90 -10.60
CA ALA A 48 -0.29 -6.12 -9.86
C ALA A 48 -1.51 -6.18 -10.79
N ASN A 49 -1.59 -5.26 -11.75
CA ASN A 49 -2.68 -5.19 -12.71
C ASN A 49 -2.59 -6.31 -13.76
N ALA A 50 -1.41 -6.53 -14.36
CA ALA A 50 -1.22 -7.53 -15.40
C ALA A 50 -1.53 -8.96 -14.90
N ASN A 51 -1.29 -9.23 -13.62
CA ASN A 51 -1.53 -10.54 -13.04
C ASN A 51 -2.85 -10.68 -12.27
N GLY A 52 -3.65 -9.61 -12.16
CA GLY A 52 -4.92 -9.60 -11.41
C GLY A 52 -4.74 -9.91 -9.92
N TRP A 53 -3.75 -9.29 -9.27
CA TRP A 53 -3.44 -9.58 -7.86
C TRP A 53 -4.55 -9.15 -6.89
N LYS A 54 -5.36 -8.17 -7.29
CA LYS A 54 -6.51 -7.73 -6.50
C LYS A 54 -7.52 -8.86 -6.34
N GLU A 55 -7.90 -9.50 -7.44
CA GLU A 55 -8.89 -10.59 -7.48
C GLU A 55 -8.33 -11.88 -6.91
N LYS A 56 -7.06 -12.20 -7.22
CA LYS A 56 -6.43 -13.47 -6.82
C LYS A 56 -5.97 -13.52 -5.38
N HIS A 57 -5.46 -12.41 -4.84
CA HIS A 57 -4.77 -12.38 -3.55
C HIS A 57 -5.33 -11.34 -2.58
N GLY A 58 -6.25 -10.49 -3.03
CA GLY A 58 -6.70 -9.35 -2.25
C GLY A 58 -5.58 -8.32 -2.06
N PHE A 59 -4.71 -8.14 -3.07
CA PHE A 59 -3.66 -7.11 -3.05
C PHE A 59 -4.16 -5.87 -3.78
N TRP A 60 -4.43 -4.82 -3.01
CA TRP A 60 -4.96 -3.56 -3.51
C TRP A 60 -3.81 -2.57 -3.64
N ILE A 61 -3.27 -2.44 -4.85
CA ILE A 61 -2.13 -1.56 -5.18
C ILE A 61 -2.58 -0.57 -6.23
N GLY A 62 -2.55 0.73 -5.94
CA GLY A 62 -3.00 1.73 -6.91
C GLY A 62 -2.86 3.19 -6.48
N TYR A 63 -3.22 4.07 -7.41
CA TYR A 63 -3.28 5.51 -7.17
C TYR A 63 -4.59 5.92 -6.48
N ASN A 64 -4.70 7.20 -6.14
CA ASN A 64 -5.89 7.77 -5.51
C ASN A 64 -7.20 7.52 -6.28
N HIS A 65 -7.17 7.47 -7.61
CA HIS A 65 -8.35 7.22 -8.45
C HIS A 65 -8.65 5.73 -8.67
N ASP A 66 -7.65 4.85 -8.56
CA ASP A 66 -7.81 3.41 -8.79
C ASP A 66 -8.50 2.70 -7.62
N LEU A 67 -8.35 3.28 -6.42
CA LEU A 67 -8.75 2.67 -5.16
C LEU A 67 -9.83 3.51 -4.48
N PRO A 68 -10.77 2.89 -3.75
CA PRO A 68 -11.90 3.60 -3.18
C PRO A 68 -11.46 4.65 -2.15
N GLU A 69 -12.32 5.63 -1.90
CA GLU A 69 -12.07 6.70 -0.95
C GLU A 69 -11.93 6.19 0.50
N GLY A 70 -11.29 6.98 1.36
CA GLY A 70 -11.11 6.67 2.78
C GLY A 70 -9.86 5.86 3.09
N TYR A 71 -8.66 6.43 2.86
CA TYR A 71 -7.38 5.74 3.09
C TYR A 71 -7.27 5.01 4.43
N SER A 72 -7.57 5.69 5.56
CA SER A 72 -7.45 5.07 6.88
C SER A 72 -8.39 3.89 7.06
N LEU A 73 -9.62 3.96 6.53
CA LEU A 73 -10.55 2.84 6.56
C LEU A 73 -10.00 1.64 5.77
N TRP A 74 -9.52 1.85 4.55
CA TRP A 74 -8.95 0.76 3.74
C TRP A 74 -7.68 0.19 4.35
N LEU A 75 -6.88 1.05 4.97
CA LEU A 75 -5.71 0.64 5.73
C LEU A 75 -6.12 -0.23 6.94
N MET A 76 -7.14 0.18 7.71
CA MET A 76 -7.67 -0.62 8.83
C MET A 76 -8.27 -1.97 8.40
N LYS A 77 -8.93 -2.03 7.23
CA LYS A 77 -9.45 -3.29 6.65
C LYS A 77 -8.36 -4.21 6.11
N SER A 78 -7.10 -3.78 6.13
CA SER A 78 -5.97 -4.55 5.63
C SER A 78 -5.27 -5.36 6.72
N LYS A 79 -4.62 -6.45 6.31
CA LYS A 79 -3.71 -7.23 7.16
C LYS A 79 -2.28 -6.68 7.06
N PHE A 80 -1.86 -6.32 5.85
CA PHE A 80 -0.55 -5.73 5.57
C PHE A 80 -0.68 -4.37 4.88
N CYS A 81 0.15 -3.44 5.32
CA CYS A 81 0.44 -2.21 4.58
C CYS A 81 1.76 -2.39 3.85
N LEU A 82 1.75 -2.21 2.53
CA LEU A 82 2.96 -2.22 1.74
C LEU A 82 3.62 -0.84 1.77
N VAL A 83 4.90 -0.81 2.14
CA VAL A 83 5.72 0.40 2.13
C VAL A 83 6.73 0.29 1.00
N ALA A 84 6.37 0.84 -0.16
CA ALA A 84 7.27 0.90 -1.31
C ALA A 84 8.13 2.18 -1.26
N PRO A 85 9.46 2.07 -1.49
CA PRO A 85 10.40 3.17 -1.44
C PRO A 85 9.98 4.27 -2.41
N GLY A 86 10.17 5.51 -2.00
CA GLY A 86 10.08 6.69 -2.86
C GLY A 86 11.45 7.27 -3.13
N ASP A 87 11.49 8.45 -3.74
CA ASP A 87 12.69 9.28 -3.82
C ASP A 87 12.99 10.03 -2.49
N GLY A 88 12.32 9.63 -1.41
CA GLY A 88 12.44 10.19 -0.08
C GLY A 88 11.67 9.37 0.95
N TRP A 89 11.45 9.95 2.13
CA TRP A 89 10.70 9.34 3.21
C TRP A 89 9.27 8.99 2.81
N SER A 90 8.77 7.87 3.31
CA SER A 90 7.39 7.43 3.10
C SER A 90 6.67 7.34 4.44
N SER A 91 5.73 8.26 4.70
CA SER A 91 4.89 8.30 5.91
C SER A 91 4.05 7.03 6.14
N ARG A 92 3.99 6.14 5.14
CA ARG A 92 3.17 4.92 5.19
C ARG A 92 3.64 3.91 6.23
N ALA A 93 4.92 3.90 6.57
CA ALA A 93 5.42 3.02 7.63
C ALA A 93 4.81 3.44 8.97
N GLU A 94 4.76 4.75 9.23
CA GLU A 94 4.14 5.31 10.42
C GLU A 94 2.64 5.06 10.38
N ASP A 95 1.96 5.34 9.25
CA ASP A 95 0.53 5.07 9.09
C ASP A 95 0.17 3.63 9.42
N ALA A 96 0.99 2.66 8.99
CA ALA A 96 0.78 1.25 9.29
C ALA A 96 0.83 0.98 10.80
N VAL A 97 1.85 1.51 11.48
CA VAL A 97 2.00 1.37 12.94
C VAL A 97 0.83 2.00 13.67
N LEU A 98 0.41 3.20 13.24
CA LEU A 98 -0.72 3.93 13.82
C LEU A 98 -2.05 3.16 13.70
N GLN A 99 -2.23 2.35 12.65
CA GLN A 99 -3.42 1.49 12.46
C GLN A 99 -3.26 0.06 13.02
N ARG A 100 -2.22 -0.20 13.82
CA ARG A 100 -1.88 -1.53 14.36
C ARG A 100 -1.66 -2.60 13.27
N LEU A 101 -1.16 -2.18 12.11
CA LEU A 101 -0.82 -3.07 11.02
C LEU A 101 0.62 -3.55 11.13
N HIS A 102 0.88 -4.70 10.55
CA HIS A 102 2.25 -5.14 10.32
C HIS A 102 2.75 -4.53 9.00
N PRO A 103 3.66 -3.54 9.02
CA PRO A 103 4.22 -3.00 7.78
C PRO A 103 5.01 -4.09 7.06
N ARG A 104 4.86 -4.15 5.74
CA ARG A 104 5.69 -4.95 4.84
C ARG A 104 6.50 -3.98 4.00
N ILE A 105 7.75 -3.81 4.38
CA ILE A 105 8.66 -2.87 3.74
C ILE A 105 9.33 -3.57 2.56
N LEU A 106 9.10 -3.06 1.36
CA LEU A 106 9.78 -3.52 0.17
C LEU A 106 11.03 -2.66 -0.05
N SER A 107 12.07 -2.83 0.76
CA SER A 107 13.35 -2.16 0.47
C SER A 107 13.95 -2.71 -0.82
N CYS A 108 14.70 -1.89 -1.56
CA CYS A 108 15.38 -2.28 -2.80
C CYS A 108 16.39 -3.43 -2.52
N MET A 109 15.93 -4.66 -2.43
CA MET A 109 16.76 -5.84 -2.58
C MET A 109 16.77 -6.25 -4.06
N PRO A 110 17.91 -6.72 -4.59
CA PRO A 110 17.94 -7.34 -5.90
C PRO A 110 17.00 -8.55 -5.86
N ALA A 111 15.92 -8.50 -6.64
CA ALA A 111 14.96 -9.58 -6.89
C ALA A 111 14.53 -10.38 -5.64
N LEU A 112 13.44 -9.97 -4.97
CA LEU A 112 12.73 -10.91 -4.11
C LEU A 112 12.15 -12.04 -4.96
N PRO A 113 12.51 -13.31 -4.72
CA PRO A 113 11.85 -14.43 -5.35
C PRO A 113 10.39 -14.46 -4.88
N VAL A 114 9.49 -14.83 -5.80
CA VAL A 114 8.03 -14.88 -5.64
C VAL A 114 7.57 -15.87 -4.53
N HIS A 115 8.51 -16.52 -3.83
CA HIS A 115 8.26 -17.53 -2.80
C HIS A 115 7.95 -16.99 -1.40
N VAL A 116 7.92 -15.67 -1.18
CA VAL A 116 7.66 -15.08 0.15
C VAL A 116 6.15 -14.96 0.46
N PHE A 117 5.26 -15.29 -0.49
CA PHE A 117 3.81 -15.26 -0.30
C PHE A 117 3.14 -16.65 -0.44
N ARG A 118 3.80 -17.70 0.06
CA ARG A 118 3.17 -19.02 0.28
C ARG A 118 2.83 -19.22 1.74
#